data_AF-A0A494GAA2-F1
#
_entry.id   AF-A0A494GAA2-F1
#
_cell.length_a   1.000
_cell.length_b   1.000
_cell.length_c   1.000
_cell.angle_alpha   90.00
_cell.angle_beta   90.00
_cell.angle_gamma   90.00
#
_symmetry.space_group_name_H-M   'P 1'
#
loop_
_entity.id
_entity.type
_entity.pdbx_description
1 polymer ?
#
loop_
_entity_poly.entity_id
_entity_poly.type
_entity_poly.pdbx_seq_one_letter_code
_entity_poly.pdbx_strand_id
1 'polypeptide(L)'
;MLDVMSMNQFLAMTSNLLREIENAGAKFKFNWMRYLITRFEPSDGPQNQMVGYLRSIFGENVLNFPMLKTTAVSDAGLTNQTLFEVERGLFTRSTYDRALEAMNAVNDEIETLIKKAWGRPT
;
A
#
# COMPACT_ATOMS: atom_id res chain seq x y z
N MET A 1 -14.59 3.52 6.91
CA MET A 1 -14.60 3.64 8.40
C MET A 1 -14.35 2.31 9.10
N LEU A 2 -14.99 1.20 8.70
CA LEU A 2 -14.72 -0.14 9.27
C LEU A 2 -13.24 -0.56 9.16
N ASP A 3 -12.58 -0.28 8.04
CA ASP A 3 -11.19 -0.73 7.80
C ASP A 3 -10.12 0.01 8.62
N VAL A 4 -10.42 1.21 9.14
CA VAL A 4 -9.47 1.98 9.96
C VAL A 4 -9.50 1.52 11.43
N MET A 5 -10.67 1.13 11.92
CA MET A 5 -10.82 0.58 13.28
C MET A 5 -10.16 -0.81 13.38
N SER A 6 -10.37 -1.67 12.39
CA SER A 6 -9.68 -2.97 12.32
C SER A 6 -8.17 -2.82 12.16
N MET A 7 -7.69 -1.85 11.36
CA MET A 7 -6.26 -1.53 11.28
C MET A 7 -5.68 -1.11 12.63
N ASN A 8 -6.36 -0.22 13.37
CA ASN A 8 -5.89 0.21 14.69
C ASN A 8 -5.76 -0.99 15.64
N GLN A 9 -6.74 -1.89 15.64
CA GLN A 9 -6.67 -3.13 16.43
C GLN A 9 -5.50 -4.00 15.99
N PHE A 10 -5.28 -4.17 14.68
CA PHE A 10 -4.14 -4.93 14.16
C PHE A 10 -2.81 -4.34 14.63
N LEU A 11 -2.61 -3.02 14.53
CA LEU A 11 -1.39 -2.35 14.96
C LEU A 11 -1.16 -2.48 16.47
N ALA A 12 -2.21 -2.37 17.28
CA ALA A 12 -2.13 -2.60 18.72
C ALA A 12 -1.72 -4.05 19.03
N MET A 13 -2.30 -5.04 18.34
CA MET A 13 -1.92 -6.45 18.48
C MET A 13 -0.48 -6.71 18.04
N THR A 14 -0.05 -6.14 16.91
CA THR A 14 1.34 -6.25 16.45
C THR A 14 2.31 -5.65 17.45
N SER A 15 2.00 -4.48 18.03
CA SER A 15 2.82 -3.85 19.07
C SER A 15 2.97 -4.73 20.31
N ASN A 16 1.87 -5.32 20.79
CA ASN A 16 1.89 -6.26 21.92
C ASN A 16 2.74 -7.50 21.60
N LEU A 17 2.57 -8.08 20.40
CA LEU A 17 3.35 -9.25 19.98
C LEU A 17 4.84 -8.93 19.92
N LEU A 18 5.23 -7.81 19.29
CA LEU A 18 6.63 -7.40 19.21
C LEU A 18 7.24 -7.22 20.60
N ARG A 19 6.49 -6.61 21.54
CA ARG A 19 6.94 -6.44 22.93
C ARG A 19 7.19 -7.78 23.63
N GLU A 20 6.32 -8.78 23.46
CA GLU A 20 6.53 -10.10 24.05
C GLU A 20 7.77 -10.79 23.49
N ILE A 21 8.02 -10.67 22.18
CA ILE A 21 9.20 -11.26 21.56
C ILE A 21 10.47 -10.51 21.98
N GLU A 22 10.40 -9.18 22.18
CA GLU A 22 11.50 -8.40 22.76
C GLU A 22 11.82 -8.82 24.21
N ASN A 23 10.80 -9.07 25.03
CA ASN A 23 10.97 -9.58 26.39
C ASN A 23 11.67 -10.95 26.42
N ALA A 24 11.47 -11.77 25.38
CA ALA A 24 12.17 -13.04 25.18
C ALA A 24 13.61 -12.88 24.65
N GLY A 25 14.09 -11.65 24.44
CA GLY A 25 15.47 -11.32 24.08
C GLY A 25 15.70 -11.05 22.60
N ALA A 26 14.67 -11.02 21.76
CA ALA A 26 14.83 -10.61 20.36
C ALA A 26 15.07 -9.10 20.25
N LYS A 27 15.82 -8.69 19.23
CA LYS A 27 16.04 -7.27 18.91
C LYS A 27 15.48 -6.99 17.53
N PHE A 28 14.45 -6.15 17.46
CA PHE A 28 13.90 -5.71 16.17
C PHE A 28 14.57 -4.41 15.74
N LYS A 29 15.13 -4.41 14.54
CA LYS A 29 15.63 -3.19 13.90
C LYS A 29 14.99 -3.08 12.53
N PHE A 30 13.92 -2.31 12.45
CA PHE A 30 13.28 -1.96 11.18
C PHE A 30 14.03 -0.78 10.56
N ASN A 31 14.41 -0.88 9.28
CA ASN A 31 14.91 0.27 8.53
C ASN A 31 13.80 1.29 8.26
N TRP A 32 12.57 0.80 8.05
CA TRP A 32 11.36 1.60 7.90
C TRP A 32 10.11 0.74 8.08
N MET A 33 8.99 1.39 8.38
CA MET A 33 7.63 0.85 8.32
C MET A 33 6.76 1.89 7.62
N ARG A 34 5.92 1.45 6.67
CA ARG A 34 5.09 2.34 5.85
C ARG A 34 3.68 1.80 5.67
N TYR A 35 2.73 2.70 5.43
CA TYR A 35 1.32 2.42 5.17
C TYR A 35 1.00 2.71 3.71
N LEU A 36 0.53 1.70 2.97
CA LEU A 36 0.00 1.87 1.62
C LEU A 36 -1.52 2.00 1.68
N ILE A 37 -2.05 3.08 1.10
CA ILE A 37 -3.49 3.20 0.87
C ILE A 37 -3.86 2.28 -0.30
N THR A 38 -4.83 1.39 -0.10
CA THR A 38 -5.27 0.43 -1.12
C THR A 38 -6.72 0.64 -1.51
N ARG A 39 -7.07 0.19 -2.73
CA ARG A 39 -8.43 0.30 -3.31
C ARG A 39 -9.00 1.72 -3.26
N PHE A 40 -8.15 2.72 -3.51
CA PHE A 40 -8.51 4.13 -3.46
C PHE A 40 -9.30 4.58 -4.69
N GLU A 41 -10.35 5.37 -4.48
CA GLU A 41 -11.13 6.02 -5.55
C GLU A 41 -10.94 7.55 -5.50
N PRO A 42 -10.15 8.15 -6.41
CA PRO A 42 -9.86 9.59 -6.37
C PRO A 42 -11.08 10.50 -6.52
N SER A 43 -12.14 10.02 -7.17
CA SER A 43 -13.41 10.73 -7.32
C SER A 43 -14.27 10.72 -6.04
N ASP A 44 -13.95 9.87 -5.07
CA ASP A 44 -14.68 9.77 -3.81
C ASP A 44 -14.14 10.82 -2.80
N GLY A 45 -14.90 11.91 -2.64
CA GLY A 45 -14.55 13.00 -1.73
C GLY A 45 -14.28 12.57 -0.28
N PRO A 46 -15.18 11.78 0.36
CA PRO A 46 -14.93 11.18 1.66
C PRO A 46 -13.63 10.38 1.77
N GLN A 47 -13.25 9.57 0.76
CA GLN A 47 -11.97 8.85 0.78
C GLN A 47 -10.77 9.80 0.77
N ASN A 48 -10.82 10.87 -0.04
CA ASN A 48 -9.77 11.89 -0.07
C ASN A 48 -9.56 12.54 1.31
N GLN A 49 -10.67 12.87 2.00
CA GLN A 49 -10.61 13.43 3.35
C GLN A 49 -9.96 12.45 4.34
N MET A 50 -10.32 11.16 4.29
CA MET A 50 -9.70 10.13 5.14
C MET A 50 -8.20 9.97 4.86
N VAL A 51 -7.78 9.95 3.60
CA VAL A 51 -6.35 9.87 3.25
C VAL A 51 -5.60 11.09 3.76
N GLY A 52 -6.17 12.29 3.63
CA GLY A 52 -5.62 13.51 4.21
C GLY A 52 -5.43 13.42 5.73
N TYR A 53 -6.43 12.88 6.43
CA TYR A 53 -6.37 12.65 7.87
C TYR A 53 -5.32 11.59 8.27
N LEU A 54 -5.21 10.48 7.53
CA LEU A 54 -4.18 9.48 7.77
C LEU A 54 -2.78 10.07 7.60
N ARG A 55 -2.59 10.93 6.58
CA ARG A 55 -1.32 11.63 6.36
C ARG A 55 -1.01 12.65 7.45
N SER A 56 -2.01 13.31 8.05
CA SER A 56 -1.76 14.21 9.18
C SER A 56 -1.36 13.47 10.47
N ILE A 57 -1.87 12.25 10.68
CA ILE A 57 -1.52 11.44 11.87
C ILE A 57 -0.18 10.72 11.69
N PHE A 58 -0.01 10.02 10.57
CA PHE A 58 1.12 9.11 10.36
C PHE A 58 2.29 9.76 9.60
N GLY A 59 2.09 10.96 9.03
CA GLY A 59 3.12 11.74 8.36
C GLY A 59 3.76 10.99 7.19
N GLU A 60 5.10 11.05 7.15
CA GLU A 60 5.94 10.37 6.15
C GLU A 60 5.87 8.84 6.21
N ASN A 61 5.17 8.26 7.20
CA ASN A 61 4.94 6.83 7.23
C ASN A 61 3.84 6.38 6.25
N VAL A 62 3.04 7.28 5.68
CA VAL A 62 2.10 6.94 4.61
C VAL A 62 2.78 7.12 3.26
N LEU A 63 2.67 6.13 2.39
CA LEU A 63 3.19 6.24 1.02
C LEU A 63 2.50 7.37 0.23
N ASN A 64 3.26 7.98 -0.68
CA ASN A 64 2.81 9.08 -1.51
C ASN A 64 1.81 8.60 -2.57
N PHE A 65 2.06 7.44 -3.16
CA PHE A 65 1.19 6.87 -4.19
C PHE A 65 0.20 5.85 -3.59
N PRO A 66 -1.12 6.06 -3.74
CA PRO A 66 -2.11 5.08 -3.36
C PRO A 66 -2.34 4.04 -4.48
N MET A 67 -2.66 2.81 -4.11
CA MET A 67 -3.12 1.83 -5.09
C MET A 67 -4.60 2.06 -5.41
N LEU A 68 -4.90 2.36 -6.67
CA LEU A 68 -6.24 2.67 -7.14
C LEU A 68 -7.15 1.43 -7.19
N LYS A 69 -8.44 1.63 -6.90
CA LYS A 69 -9.47 0.65 -7.22
C LYS A 69 -9.75 0.70 -8.72
N THR A 70 -9.49 -0.40 -9.41
CA THR A 70 -9.78 -0.54 -10.85
C THR A 70 -10.42 -1.90 -11.12
N THR A 71 -11.22 -1.98 -12.19
CA THR A 71 -11.76 -3.27 -12.64
C THR A 71 -10.64 -4.17 -13.15
N ALA A 72 -9.61 -3.62 -13.81
CA ALA A 72 -8.46 -4.41 -14.27
C ALA A 72 -7.76 -5.20 -13.15
N VAL A 73 -7.55 -4.61 -11.98
CA VAL A 73 -6.97 -5.31 -10.82
C VAL A 73 -7.93 -6.36 -10.27
N SER A 74 -9.23 -6.06 -10.27
CA SER A 74 -10.25 -7.00 -9.78
C SER A 74 -10.37 -8.22 -10.69
N ASP A 75 -10.38 -8.00 -12.00
CA ASP A 75 -10.52 -9.04 -13.03
C ASP A 75 -9.26 -9.91 -13.13
N ALA A 76 -8.06 -9.31 -13.09
CA ALA A 76 -6.81 -10.07 -13.02
C ALA A 76 -6.76 -10.99 -11.78
N GLY A 77 -7.33 -10.52 -10.66
CA GLY A 77 -7.47 -11.33 -9.45
C GLY A 77 -8.38 -12.55 -9.62
N LEU A 78 -9.39 -12.51 -10.48
CA LEU A 78 -10.30 -13.65 -10.73
C LEU A 78 -9.58 -14.82 -11.43
N THR A 79 -8.54 -14.52 -12.22
CA THR A 79 -7.72 -15.53 -12.91
C THR A 79 -6.42 -15.85 -12.18
N ASN A 80 -6.22 -15.30 -10.96
CA ASN A 80 -4.97 -15.39 -10.20
C ASN A 80 -3.75 -14.89 -10.98
N GLN A 81 -3.94 -13.86 -11.80
CA GLN A 81 -2.87 -13.20 -12.55
C GLN A 81 -2.58 -11.83 -11.95
N THR A 82 -1.33 -11.40 -12.05
CA THR A 82 -0.96 -10.02 -11.80
C THR A 82 -1.39 -9.13 -12.96
N LEU A 83 -1.44 -7.82 -12.72
CA LEU A 83 -1.72 -6.84 -13.79
C LEU A 83 -0.67 -6.87 -14.92
N PHE A 84 0.53 -7.38 -14.63
CA PHE A 84 1.62 -7.53 -15.59
C PHE A 84 1.49 -8.77 -16.48
N GLU A 85 0.64 -9.73 -16.10
CA GLU A 85 0.45 -11.00 -16.83
C GLU A 85 -0.81 -11.01 -17.68
N VAL A 86 -1.79 -10.17 -17.36
CA VAL A 86 -3.05 -10.10 -18.13
C VAL A 86 -2.86 -9.37 -19.45
N GLU A 87 -3.52 -9.86 -20.50
CA GLU A 87 -3.48 -9.24 -21.81
C GLU A 87 -4.25 -7.91 -21.80
N ARG A 88 -3.57 -6.81 -22.18
CA ARG A 88 -4.16 -5.46 -22.23
C ARG A 88 -5.44 -5.37 -23.07
N GLY A 89 -5.56 -6.19 -24.12
CA GLY A 89 -6.73 -6.25 -25.01
C GLY A 89 -8.02 -6.70 -24.33
N LEU A 90 -7.94 -7.31 -23.15
CA LEU A 90 -9.10 -7.73 -22.35
C LEU A 90 -9.81 -6.55 -21.65
N PHE A 91 -9.21 -5.36 -21.67
CA PHE A 91 -9.70 -4.18 -20.96
C PHE A 91 -9.92 -2.99 -21.89
N THR A 92 -10.68 -2.00 -21.43
CA THR A 92 -10.58 -0.67 -22.04
C THR A 92 -9.19 -0.11 -21.79
N ARG A 93 -8.59 0.48 -22.83
CA ARG A 93 -7.23 1.03 -22.78
C ARG A 93 -7.01 1.96 -21.58
N SER A 94 -7.95 2.86 -21.33
CA SER A 94 -7.88 3.82 -20.22
C SER A 94 -7.98 3.18 -18.83
N THR A 95 -8.60 2.01 -18.69
CA THR A 95 -8.68 1.31 -17.40
C THR A 95 -7.38 0.57 -17.10
N TYR A 96 -6.85 -0.15 -18.09
CA TYR A 96 -5.59 -0.86 -17.93
C TYR A 96 -4.43 0.11 -17.70
N ASP A 97 -4.34 1.18 -18.50
CA ASP A 97 -3.24 2.14 -18.41
C ASP A 97 -3.23 2.83 -17.03
N ARG A 98 -4.39 3.24 -16.50
CA ARG A 98 -4.49 3.81 -15.14
C ARG A 98 -4.13 2.83 -14.04
N ALA A 99 -4.54 1.56 -14.18
CA ALA A 99 -4.22 0.53 -13.21
C ALA A 99 -2.70 0.28 -13.17
N LEU A 100 -2.07 0.23 -14.35
CA LEU A 100 -0.65 -0.05 -14.51
C LEU A 100 0.20 1.13 -14.01
N GLU A 101 -0.20 2.36 -14.33
CA GLU A 101 0.45 3.57 -13.84
C GLU A 101 0.44 3.63 -12.31
N ALA A 102 -0.71 3.38 -11.68
CA ALA A 102 -0.82 3.34 -10.22
C ALA A 102 0.04 2.23 -9.60
N MET A 103 0.04 1.03 -10.20
CA MET A 103 0.83 -0.10 -9.73
C MET A 103 2.33 0.19 -9.81
N ASN A 104 2.79 0.77 -10.93
CA ASN A 104 4.19 1.14 -11.11
C ASN A 104 4.60 2.23 -10.12
N ALA A 105 3.80 3.28 -9.94
CA ALA A 105 4.12 4.34 -8.99
C ALA A 105 4.27 3.83 -7.54
N VAL A 106 3.39 2.91 -7.12
CA VAL A 106 3.50 2.25 -5.81
C VAL A 106 4.76 1.39 -5.73
N ASN A 107 5.03 0.58 -6.75
CA ASN A 107 6.18 -0.31 -6.78
C ASN A 107 7.50 0.46 -6.79
N ASP A 108 7.60 1.54 -7.57
CA ASP A 108 8.78 2.40 -7.66
C ASP A 108 9.08 3.07 -6.31
N GLU A 109 8.03 3.52 -5.59
CA GLU A 109 8.19 4.10 -4.25
C GLU A 109 8.70 3.06 -3.24
N ILE A 110 8.16 1.84 -3.27
CA ILE A 110 8.61 0.73 -2.40
C ILE A 110 10.05 0.32 -2.77
N GLU A 111 10.36 0.20 -4.06
CA GLU A 111 11.70 -0.14 -4.55
C GLU A 111 12.73 0.90 -4.09
N THR A 112 12.36 2.19 -4.14
CA THR A 112 13.20 3.29 -3.66
C THR A 112 13.52 3.14 -2.17
N LEU A 113 12.53 2.78 -1.34
CA LEU A 113 12.72 2.54 0.09
C LEU A 113 13.62 1.32 0.36
N ILE A 114 13.47 0.27 -0.44
CA ILE A 114 14.32 -0.94 -0.38
C ILE A 114 15.76 -0.58 -0.75
N LYS A 115 15.98 0.10 -1.88
CA LYS A 115 17.30 0.56 -2.32
C LYS A 115 17.98 1.41 -1.26
N LYS A 116 17.25 2.37 -0.67
CA LYS A 116 17.75 3.22 0.43
C LYS A 116 18.14 2.41 1.65
N ALA A 117 17.34 1.42 2.06
CA ALA A 117 17.66 0.55 3.18
C ALA A 117 18.93 -0.29 2.94
N TRP A 118 19.19 -0.66 1.68
CA TRP A 118 20.42 -1.35 1.26
C TRP A 118 21.60 -0.42 0.98
N GLY A 119 21.46 0.90 1.17
CA GLY A 119 22.51 1.88 0.90
C GLY A 119 22.83 2.06 -0.59
N ARG A 120 21.90 1.76 -1.49
CA ARG A 120 22.04 1.94 -2.94
C ARG A 120 21.57 3.33 -3.36
N PRO A 121 22.17 3.93 -4.40
CA PRO A 121 21.65 5.15 -5.00
C PRO A 121 20.25 4.90 -5.57
N THR A 122 19.39 5.91 -5.42
CA THR A 122 18.00 5.94 -5.89
C THR A 122 17.90 6.70 -7.19
#